data_AF-A0A497QHJ2-F1
#
_entry.id   AF-A0A497QHJ2-F1
#
_cell.length_a   1.000
_cell.length_b   1.000
_cell.length_c   1.000
_cell.angle_alpha   90.00
_cell.angle_beta   90.00
_cell.angle_gamma   90.00
#
_symmetry.space_group_name_H-M   'P 1'
#
loop_
_entity.id
_entity.type
_entity.pdbx_description
1 polymer ?
#
loop_
_entity_poly.entity_id
_entity_poly.type
_entity_poly.pdbx_seq_one_letter_code
_entity_poly.pdbx_strand_id
1 'polypeptide(L)'
;MKNCIKCGTSLNNENWYLGYVKISRYICKSCVNKQRRKEKLKNQNWISEEKLKTGCEQCGFKDHPAALCFHHIKPENKKIQLISSHPIKALKKELKKCIVLCFNCHQILHNS
;
A
#
# COMPACT_ATOMS: atom_id res chain seq x y z
N MET A 1 28.42 -16.08 -12.89
CA MET A 1 27.16 -16.29 -12.14
C MET A 1 27.31 -15.75 -10.73
N LYS A 2 26.23 -15.31 -10.10
CA LYS A 2 26.25 -14.79 -8.72
C LYS A 2 25.19 -15.54 -7.90
N ASN A 3 25.42 -15.67 -6.59
CA ASN A 3 24.47 -16.35 -5.70
C ASN A 3 23.61 -15.33 -4.96
N CYS A 4 22.32 -15.62 -4.84
CA CYS A 4 21.39 -14.75 -4.13
C CYS A 4 21.59 -14.90 -2.63
N ILE A 5 21.88 -13.82 -1.90
CA ILE A 5 22.08 -13.88 -0.43
C ILE A 5 20.82 -14.32 0.33
N LYS A 6 19.65 -14.28 -0.31
CA LYS A 6 18.37 -14.62 0.32
C LYS A 6 17.90 -16.05 0.04
N CYS A 7 18.13 -16.57 -1.17
CA CYS A 7 17.68 -17.91 -1.54
C CYS A 7 18.80 -18.87 -1.93
N GLY A 8 20.07 -18.43 -1.93
CA GLY A 8 21.24 -19.25 -2.25
C GLY A 8 21.41 -19.58 -3.74
N THR A 9 20.37 -19.46 -4.55
CA THR A 9 20.38 -19.84 -5.97
C THR A 9 21.44 -19.09 -6.78
N SER A 10 22.20 -19.82 -7.59
CA SER A 10 23.15 -19.26 -8.55
C SER A 10 22.42 -18.82 -9.82
N LEU A 11 22.54 -17.54 -10.19
CA LEU A 11 21.75 -16.92 -11.24
C LEU A 11 22.63 -16.12 -12.22
N ASN A 12 22.12 -15.96 -13.45
CA ASN A 12 22.71 -15.12 -14.48
C ASN A 12 22.48 -13.62 -14.20
N ASN A 13 23.05 -12.74 -15.02
CA ASN A 13 22.99 -11.29 -14.81
C ASN A 13 21.58 -10.68 -15.00
N GLU A 14 20.67 -11.33 -15.72
CA GLU A 14 19.31 -10.84 -15.98
C GLU A 14 18.41 -10.89 -14.73
N ASN A 15 18.79 -11.71 -13.74
CA ASN A 15 18.02 -11.95 -12.53
C ASN A 15 18.26 -10.92 -11.42
N TRP A 16 19.04 -9.87 -11.68
CA TRP A 16 19.38 -8.82 -10.71
C TRP A 16 18.85 -7.47 -11.17
N TYR A 17 18.49 -6.59 -10.22
CA TYR A 17 18.23 -5.20 -10.56
C TYR A 17 19.55 -4.51 -10.89
N LEU A 18 19.65 -3.89 -12.07
CA LEU A 18 20.80 -3.07 -12.44
C LEU A 18 20.74 -1.78 -11.61
N GLY A 19 21.66 -1.61 -10.68
CA GLY A 19 21.73 -0.42 -9.84
C GLY A 19 22.78 0.57 -10.34
N TYR A 20 22.39 1.83 -10.55
CA TYR A 20 23.26 3.00 -10.77
C TYR A 20 24.04 3.41 -9.49
N VAL A 21 23.93 2.65 -8.40
CA VAL A 21 24.51 3.01 -7.09
C VAL A 21 25.24 1.80 -6.48
N LYS A 22 26.50 2.04 -6.09
CA LYS A 22 27.58 1.10 -5.72
C LYS A 22 27.32 0.08 -4.58
N ILE A 23 26.10 -0.07 -4.05
CA ILE A 23 25.80 -1.01 -2.96
C ILE A 23 24.54 -1.80 -3.28
N SER A 24 24.61 -2.64 -4.29
CA SER A 24 23.57 -3.63 -4.59
C SER A 24 23.81 -4.88 -3.74
N ARG A 25 23.02 -5.06 -2.66
CA ARG A 25 22.88 -6.39 -2.03
C ARG A 25 22.50 -7.39 -3.13
N TYR A 26 23.23 -8.49 -3.27
CA TYR A 26 22.94 -9.54 -4.26
C TYR A 26 21.66 -10.31 -3.89
N ILE A 27 20.50 -9.68 -4.05
CA ILE A 27 19.17 -10.28 -3.90
C ILE A 27 18.52 -10.34 -5.29
N CYS A 28 18.09 -11.53 -5.70
CA CYS A 28 17.48 -11.71 -7.02
C CYS A 28 16.09 -11.06 -7.12
N LYS A 29 15.68 -10.74 -8.36
CA LYS A 29 14.37 -10.16 -8.69
C LYS A 29 13.22 -10.96 -8.08
N SER A 30 13.25 -12.29 -8.19
CA SER A 30 12.21 -13.17 -7.61
C SER A 30 12.09 -13.01 -6.09
N CYS A 31 13.22 -12.98 -5.37
CA CYS A 31 13.26 -12.81 -3.93
C CYS A 31 12.72 -11.45 -3.45
N VAL A 32 12.99 -10.39 -4.22
CA VAL A 32 12.46 -9.04 -3.97
C VAL A 32 10.96 -8.99 -4.28
N ASN A 33 10.53 -9.53 -5.42
CA ASN A 33 9.12 -9.56 -5.82
C ASN A 33 8.27 -10.37 -4.84
N LYS A 34 8.77 -11.52 -4.35
CA LYS A 34 8.11 -12.32 -3.31
C LYS A 34 7.91 -11.52 -2.03
N GLN A 35 8.91 -10.75 -1.61
CA GLN A 35 8.81 -9.88 -0.45
C GLN A 35 7.82 -8.74 -0.66
N ARG A 36 7.89 -8.04 -1.81
CA ARG A 36 6.95 -6.99 -2.17
C ARG A 36 5.50 -7.49 -2.18
N ARG A 37 5.25 -8.69 -2.73
CA ARG A 37 3.93 -9.32 -2.72
C ARG A 37 3.44 -9.61 -1.29
N LYS A 38 4.30 -10.14 -0.42
CA LYS A 38 3.97 -10.39 0.99
C LYS A 38 3.61 -9.09 1.72
N GLU A 39 4.41 -8.04 1.55
CA GLU A 39 4.15 -6.75 2.18
C GLU A 39 2.89 -6.08 1.62
N LYS A 40 2.64 -6.17 0.30
CA LYS A 40 1.40 -5.70 -0.32
C LYS A 40 0.17 -6.37 0.29
N LEU A 41 0.18 -7.69 0.45
CA LEU A 41 -0.93 -8.43 1.03
C LEU A 41 -1.20 -8.03 2.49
N LYS A 42 -0.14 -7.90 3.30
CA LYS A 42 -0.27 -7.38 4.67
C LYS A 42 -0.89 -5.98 4.70
N ASN A 43 -0.43 -5.09 3.83
CA ASN A 43 -0.96 -3.73 3.75
C ASN A 43 -2.42 -3.71 3.26
N GLN A 44 -2.80 -4.60 2.34
CA GLN A 44 -4.21 -4.75 1.91
C GLN A 44 -5.10 -5.15 3.09
N ASN A 45 -4.69 -6.16 3.86
CA ASN A 45 -5.45 -6.60 5.04
C ASN A 45 -5.57 -5.48 6.07
N TRP A 46 -4.45 -4.83 6.41
CA TRP A 46 -4.45 -3.70 7.33
C TRP A 46 -5.36 -2.54 6.84
N ILE A 47 -5.32 -2.18 5.55
CA ILE A 47 -6.21 -1.16 4.99
C ILE A 47 -7.68 -1.56 5.15
N SER A 48 -8.03 -2.81 4.86
CA SER A 48 -9.39 -3.33 5.00
C SER A 48 -9.86 -3.29 6.45
N GLU A 49 -8.99 -3.68 7.39
CA GLU A 49 -9.26 -3.61 8.83
C GLU A 49 -9.49 -2.17 9.29
N GLU A 50 -8.66 -1.20 8.89
CA GLU A 50 -8.86 0.20 9.26
C GLU A 50 -10.17 0.76 8.69
N LYS A 51 -10.52 0.43 7.44
CA LYS A 51 -11.80 0.83 6.84
C LYS A 51 -12.98 0.31 7.64
N LEU A 52 -13.00 -1.00 7.92
CA LEU A 52 -14.06 -1.62 8.71
C LEU A 52 -14.07 -1.08 10.13
N LYS A 53 -12.91 -0.87 10.76
CA LYS A 53 -12.85 -0.33 12.12
C LYS A 53 -13.54 1.02 12.23
N THR A 54 -13.34 1.92 11.27
CA THR A 54 -13.97 3.24 11.28
C THR A 54 -15.41 3.20 10.76
N GLY A 55 -15.67 2.55 9.64
CA GLY A 55 -16.96 2.66 8.93
C GLY A 55 -17.14 4.03 8.26
N CYS A 56 -18.23 4.21 7.54
CA CYS A 56 -18.58 5.50 6.93
C CYS A 56 -18.93 6.53 8.01
N GLU A 57 -18.22 7.65 8.07
CA GLU A 57 -18.49 8.72 9.04
C GLU A 57 -19.81 9.46 8.81
N GLN A 58 -20.39 9.36 7.61
CA GLN A 58 -21.64 10.06 7.26
C GLN A 58 -22.90 9.21 7.50
N CYS A 59 -22.89 7.94 7.06
CA CYS A 59 -24.07 7.07 7.14
C CYS A 59 -23.87 5.82 8.00
N GLY A 60 -22.69 5.61 8.58
CA GLY A 60 -22.40 4.48 9.46
C GLY A 60 -22.15 3.14 8.74
N PHE A 61 -22.28 3.06 7.40
CA PHE A 61 -22.03 1.82 6.65
C PHE A 61 -20.67 1.20 6.99
N LYS A 62 -20.66 -0.10 7.34
CA LYS A 62 -19.46 -0.79 7.84
C LYS A 62 -19.41 -2.27 7.48
N ASP A 63 -20.26 -2.73 6.55
CA ASP A 63 -20.41 -4.17 6.31
C ASP A 63 -19.31 -4.75 5.42
N HIS A 64 -18.72 -3.95 4.53
CA HIS A 64 -17.66 -4.43 3.62
C HIS A 64 -16.63 -3.35 3.25
N PRO A 65 -15.31 -3.61 3.35
CA PRO A 65 -14.26 -2.61 3.12
C PRO A 65 -14.16 -2.15 1.67
N ALA A 66 -14.65 -2.94 0.71
CA ALA A 66 -14.63 -2.56 -0.71
C ALA A 66 -15.60 -1.40 -1.01
N ALA A 67 -16.66 -1.25 -0.23
CA ALA A 67 -17.61 -0.14 -0.36
C ALA A 67 -17.16 1.12 0.41
N LEU A 68 -16.04 1.05 1.13
CA LEU A 68 -15.46 2.14 1.90
C LEU A 68 -14.25 2.74 1.19
N CYS A 69 -14.12 4.06 1.25
CA CYS A 69 -13.09 4.87 0.61
C CYS A 69 -12.46 5.80 1.65
N PHE A 70 -11.16 6.09 1.49
CA PHE A 70 -10.50 7.13 2.26
C PHE A 70 -10.66 8.47 1.54
N HIS A 71 -11.30 9.41 2.20
CA HIS A 71 -11.46 10.77 1.72
C HIS A 71 -10.44 11.66 2.43
N HIS A 72 -9.68 12.46 1.68
CA HIS A 72 -8.74 13.40 2.29
C HIS A 72 -9.51 14.66 2.70
N ILE A 73 -9.46 15.03 3.99
CA ILE A 73 -10.16 16.22 4.51
C ILE A 73 -9.69 17.50 3.81
N LYS A 74 -8.40 17.56 3.49
CA LYS A 74 -7.74 18.67 2.80
C LYS A 74 -6.93 18.11 1.63
N PRO A 75 -7.45 18.14 0.40
CA PRO A 75 -6.78 17.53 -0.75
C PRO A 75 -5.38 18.11 -1.01
N GLU A 76 -5.12 19.36 -0.67
CA GLU A 76 -3.81 20.02 -0.76
C GLU A 76 -2.75 19.41 0.16
N ASN A 77 -3.15 18.72 1.23
CA ASN A 77 -2.23 18.06 2.18
C ASN A 77 -1.91 16.60 1.82
N LYS A 78 -2.47 16.12 0.71
CA LYS A 78 -2.26 14.77 0.18
C LYS A 78 -0.82 14.61 -0.29
N LYS A 79 -0.11 13.65 0.28
CA LYS A 79 1.25 13.28 -0.18
C LYS A 79 1.23 12.04 -1.04
N ILE A 80 0.35 11.09 -0.73
CA ILE A 80 0.24 9.81 -1.44
C ILE A 80 -1.21 9.34 -1.46
N GLN A 81 -1.55 8.41 -2.34
CA GLN A 81 -2.81 7.68 -2.23
C GLN A 81 -2.66 6.53 -1.22
N LEU A 82 -3.71 6.19 -0.48
CA LEU A 82 -3.74 5.05 0.45
C LEU A 82 -3.83 3.71 -0.33
N ILE A 83 -2.72 3.34 -0.98
CA ILE A 83 -2.57 2.11 -1.78
C ILE A 83 -1.59 1.15 -1.12
N SER A 84 -1.93 -0.14 -1.12
CA SER A 84 -1.14 -1.21 -0.50
C SER A 84 0.32 -1.36 -0.96
N SER A 85 0.73 -0.73 -2.06
CA SER A 85 2.12 -0.73 -2.56
C SER A 85 3.04 0.19 -1.75
N HIS A 86 2.51 1.14 -0.98
CA HIS A 86 3.33 2.03 -0.17
C HIS A 86 3.81 1.37 1.13
N PRO A 87 4.95 1.81 1.70
CA PRO A 87 5.38 1.35 3.01
C PRO A 87 4.33 1.65 4.09
N ILE A 88 4.10 0.72 5.01
CA ILE A 88 3.09 0.85 6.08
C ILE A 88 3.23 2.13 6.90
N LYS A 89 4.48 2.60 7.13
CA LYS A 89 4.75 3.85 7.83
C LYS A 89 4.19 5.07 7.09
N ALA A 90 4.25 5.07 5.76
CA ALA A 90 3.71 6.15 4.94
C ALA A 90 2.17 6.09 4.94
N LEU A 91 1.59 4.89 4.81
CA LEU A 91 0.15 4.69 4.89
C LEU A 91 -0.43 5.18 6.22
N LYS A 92 0.18 4.81 7.35
CA LYS A 92 -0.26 5.28 8.69
C LYS A 92 -0.19 6.80 8.85
N LYS A 93 0.81 7.46 8.23
CA LYS A 93 0.91 8.93 8.26
C LYS A 93 -0.18 9.58 7.42
N GLU A 94 -0.51 9.01 6.27
CA GLU A 94 -1.54 9.55 5.39
C GLU A 94 -2.95 9.31 5.93
N LEU A 95 -3.18 8.17 6.56
CA LEU A 95 -4.46 7.83 7.19
C LEU A 95 -4.93 8.89 8.19
N LYS A 96 -4.00 9.53 8.92
CA LYS A 96 -4.31 10.61 9.89
C LYS A 96 -4.94 11.86 9.25
N LYS A 97 -4.88 12.00 7.93
CA LYS A 97 -5.42 13.13 7.18
C LYS A 97 -6.72 12.78 6.46
N CYS A 98 -7.19 11.55 6.63
CA CYS A 98 -8.32 11.01 5.92
C CYS A 98 -9.45 10.66 6.87
N ILE A 99 -10.68 10.77 6.36
CA ILE A 99 -11.88 10.17 6.94
C ILE A 99 -12.30 8.96 6.10
N VAL A 100 -13.09 8.07 6.68
CA VAL A 100 -13.64 6.92 5.96
C VAL A 100 -15.08 7.23 5.54
N LEU A 101 -15.38 7.09 4.26
CA LEU A 101 -16.72 7.28 3.69
C LEU A 101 -17.10 6.08 2.84
N CYS A 102 -18.39 5.74 2.78
CA CYS A 102 -18.86 4.81 1.75
C CYS A 102 -18.81 5.49 0.37
N PHE A 103 -18.78 4.68 -0.70
CA PHE A 103 -18.67 5.20 -2.05
C PHE A 103 -19.73 6.27 -2.38
N ASN A 104 -20.98 6.06 -1.97
CA ASN A 104 -22.06 7.01 -2.24
C ASN A 104 -21.85 8.35 -1.50
N CYS A 105 -21.59 8.31 -0.19
CA CYS A 105 -21.31 9.52 0.60
C CYS A 105 -20.05 10.25 0.10
N HIS A 106 -19.04 9.49 -0.33
CA HIS A 106 -17.82 10.05 -0.90
C HIS A 106 -18.09 10.82 -2.20
N GLN A 107 -18.89 10.27 -3.10
CA GLN A 107 -19.25 10.93 -4.35
C GLN A 107 -20.13 12.16 -4.11
N ILE A 108 -21.12 12.07 -3.20
CA ILE A 108 -21.96 13.23 -2.84
C ILE A 108 -21.09 14.38 -2.33
N LEU A 109 -20.14 14.10 -1.45
CA LEU A 109 -19.24 15.11 -0.89
C LEU A 109 -18.35 15.78 -1.95
N HIS A 110 -17.91 15.06 -2.98
CA HIS A 110 -17.14 15.63 -4.08
C HIS A 110 -17.96 16.47 -5.07
N ASN A 111 -19.27 16.23 -5.11
CA ASN A 111 -20.21 16.84 -6.05
C ASN A 111 -21.12 17.90 -5.40
N SER A 112 -20.87 18.23 -4.14
CA SER A 112 -21.52 19.33 -3.40
C SER A 112 -20.63 20.56 -3.43
#